data_AF-A0A4R8FFJ9-F1
#
_entry.id   AF-A0A4R8FFJ9-F1
#
_cell.length_a   1.000
_cell.length_b   1.000
_cell.length_c   1.000
_cell.angle_alpha   90.00
_cell.angle_beta   90.00
_cell.angle_gamma   90.00
#
_symmetry.space_group_name_H-M   'P 1'
#
loop_
_entity.id
_entity.type
_entity.pdbx_description
1 polymer ?
#
loop_
_entity_poly.entity_id
_entity_poly.type
_entity_poly.pdbx_seq_one_letter_code
_entity_poly.pdbx_strand_id
1 'polypeptide(L)'
;MPTANLPAIRACRPAWNKGRVVGQKRPLMPKHVWAIRVRLEIAENHRDLALFNLAIDSKLRGCDLVKLKVADVYAAGQVKERASIIQSKTQRPVRFEITEGTRRSLARWMEEPLMVGSEYLWPGRFHERLHISTRQYARLVREWVQSIGLDPTSYGTHSMRRTKVAQIYRKTGNLRAVQLLLGHTKMDSTVRYLGVELEDALAISESVEI
;
A
#
# COMPACT_ATOMS: atom_id res chain seq x y z
N MET A 1 28.93 11.22 -46.58
CA MET A 1 28.60 12.26 -45.59
C MET A 1 28.17 11.55 -44.30
N PRO A 2 28.96 11.58 -43.21
CA PRO A 2 28.59 10.93 -41.96
C PRO A 2 27.55 11.77 -41.21
N THR A 3 26.40 11.16 -40.90
CA THR A 3 25.34 11.78 -40.09
C THR A 3 25.81 11.93 -38.65
N ALA A 4 26.00 13.17 -38.20
CA ALA A 4 26.31 13.49 -36.82
C ALA A 4 25.15 13.06 -35.90
N ASN A 5 25.43 12.15 -34.96
CA ASN A 5 24.52 11.81 -33.87
C ASN A 5 24.43 13.01 -32.91
N LEU A 6 23.43 13.87 -33.12
CA LEU A 6 23.09 14.91 -32.17
C LEU A 6 22.49 14.27 -30.90
N PRO A 7 22.89 14.72 -29.69
CA PRO A 7 22.35 14.19 -28.45
C PRO A 7 20.84 14.45 -28.38
N ALA A 8 20.07 13.41 -28.09
CA ALA A 8 18.62 13.52 -27.94
C ALA A 8 18.29 14.42 -26.72
N ILE A 9 18.03 15.70 -26.98
CA ILE A 9 17.50 16.63 -25.98
C ILE A 9 16.08 16.16 -25.66
N ARG A 10 15.92 15.37 -24.60
CA ARG A 10 14.61 15.03 -24.06
C ARG A 10 13.98 16.30 -23.50
N ALA A 11 13.02 16.86 -24.23
CA ALA A 11 12.19 17.95 -23.73
C ALA A 11 11.63 17.54 -22.36
N CYS A 12 12.01 18.29 -21.32
CA CYS A 12 11.53 18.07 -19.97
C CYS A 12 10.07 18.52 -19.90
N ARG A 13 9.16 17.65 -20.34
CA ARG A 13 7.72 17.95 -20.31
C ARG A 13 7.30 18.07 -18.84
N PRO A 14 6.74 19.22 -18.41
CA PRO A 14 6.18 19.32 -17.08
C PRO A 14 5.13 18.22 -16.91
N ALA A 15 5.14 17.57 -15.74
CA ALA A 15 4.17 16.54 -15.45
C ALA A 15 2.75 17.08 -15.67
N TRP A 16 1.87 16.31 -16.31
CA TRP A 16 0.50 16.71 -16.68
C TRP A 16 -0.35 17.22 -15.49
N ASN A 17 0.10 16.91 -14.27
CA ASN A 17 -0.50 17.26 -13.00
C ASN A 17 0.26 18.35 -12.23
N LYS A 18 1.25 19.02 -12.83
CA LYS A 18 1.98 20.14 -12.19
C LYS A 18 0.97 21.22 -11.78
N GLY A 19 0.88 21.50 -10.48
CA GLY A 19 -0.07 22.46 -9.92
C GLY A 19 -1.51 21.95 -9.75
N ARG A 20 -1.83 20.70 -10.14
CA ARG A 20 -3.16 20.10 -9.94
C ARG A 20 -3.17 19.21 -8.69
N VAL A 21 -4.08 19.46 -7.75
CA VAL A 21 -4.42 18.49 -6.70
C VAL A 21 -5.28 17.39 -7.34
N VAL A 22 -4.63 16.48 -8.08
CA VAL A 22 -5.32 15.32 -8.66
C VAL A 22 -5.78 14.40 -7.53
N GLY A 23 -7.09 14.14 -7.52
CA GLY A 23 -7.89 13.57 -6.42
C GLY A 23 -7.13 12.63 -5.49
N GLN A 24 -6.98 13.07 -4.24
CA GLN A 24 -6.51 12.18 -3.18
C GLN A 24 -7.41 10.95 -3.11
N LYS A 25 -6.83 9.77 -3.37
CA LYS A 25 -7.57 8.51 -3.30
C LYS A 25 -8.11 8.29 -1.90
N ARG A 26 -9.40 7.99 -1.78
CA ARG A 26 -10.08 7.85 -0.47
C ARG A 26 -9.57 6.60 0.27
N PRO A 27 -9.40 6.64 1.60
CA PRO A 27 -9.18 5.42 2.38
C PRO A 27 -10.43 4.52 2.33
N LEU A 28 -10.24 3.20 2.49
CA LEU A 28 -11.37 2.29 2.65
C LEU A 28 -11.98 2.44 4.05
N MET A 29 -13.30 2.30 4.14
CA MET A 29 -14.00 2.17 5.43
C MET A 29 -13.86 0.74 5.96
N PRO A 30 -13.99 0.49 7.29
CA PRO A 30 -13.96 -0.87 7.84
C PRO A 30 -14.89 -1.84 7.11
N LYS A 31 -16.13 -1.41 6.82
CA LYS A 31 -17.11 -2.20 6.06
C LYS A 31 -16.64 -2.56 4.64
N HIS A 32 -15.90 -1.66 3.97
CA HIS A 32 -15.36 -1.94 2.63
C HIS A 32 -14.22 -2.95 2.70
N VAL A 33 -13.35 -2.84 3.71
CA VAL A 33 -12.26 -3.81 3.94
C VAL A 33 -12.83 -5.20 4.20
N TRP A 34 -13.85 -5.29 5.06
CA TRP A 34 -14.54 -6.54 5.34
C TRP A 34 -15.19 -7.13 4.09
N ALA A 35 -15.95 -6.35 3.33
CA ALA A 35 -16.63 -6.82 2.12
C ALA A 35 -15.64 -7.33 1.05
N ILE A 36 -14.49 -6.68 0.88
CA ILE A 36 -13.44 -7.15 -0.06
C ILE A 36 -12.84 -8.47 0.42
N ARG A 37 -12.51 -8.59 1.72
CA ARG A 37 -11.98 -9.83 2.29
C ARG A 37 -12.90 -11.01 2.05
N VAL A 38 -14.18 -10.85 2.41
CA VAL A 38 -15.19 -11.90 2.24
C VAL A 38 -15.30 -12.35 0.79
N ARG A 39 -15.31 -11.41 -0.17
CA ARG A 39 -15.35 -11.76 -1.60
C ARG A 39 -14.10 -12.52 -2.06
N LEU A 40 -12.92 -12.11 -1.60
CA LEU A 40 -11.66 -12.79 -1.94
C LEU A 40 -11.56 -14.18 -1.29
N GLU A 41 -12.09 -14.33 -0.09
CA GLU A 41 -12.17 -15.61 0.64
C GLU A 41 -13.13 -16.59 -0.06
N ILE A 42 -14.35 -16.16 -0.40
CA ILE A 42 -15.34 -16.99 -1.12
C ILE A 42 -14.81 -17.40 -2.49
N ALA A 43 -14.05 -16.54 -3.17
CA ALA A 43 -13.44 -16.84 -4.45
C ALA A 43 -12.16 -17.67 -4.35
N GLU A 44 -11.74 -18.08 -3.15
CA GLU A 44 -10.49 -18.80 -2.87
C GLU A 44 -9.24 -18.14 -3.48
N ASN A 45 -9.27 -16.81 -3.63
CA ASN A 45 -8.18 -16.07 -4.25
C ASN A 45 -7.11 -15.73 -3.20
N HIS A 46 -6.38 -16.77 -2.77
CA HIS A 46 -5.43 -16.73 -1.66
C HIS A 46 -4.35 -15.65 -1.84
N ARG A 47 -3.78 -15.51 -3.05
CA ARG A 47 -2.78 -14.48 -3.35
C ARG A 47 -3.32 -13.08 -3.12
N ASP A 48 -4.47 -12.78 -3.70
CA ASP A 48 -5.02 -11.43 -3.68
C ASP A 48 -5.51 -11.07 -2.28
N LEU A 49 -6.05 -12.04 -1.52
CA LEU A 49 -6.39 -11.86 -0.10
C LEU A 49 -5.15 -11.52 0.73
N ALA A 50 -4.07 -12.29 0.58
CA ALA A 50 -2.81 -12.05 1.28
C ALA A 50 -2.21 -10.68 0.90
N LEU A 51 -2.22 -10.33 -0.39
CA LEU A 51 -1.74 -9.04 -0.90
C LEU A 51 -2.57 -7.88 -0.36
N PHE A 52 -3.90 -8.00 -0.36
CA PHE A 52 -4.81 -6.98 0.16
C PHE A 52 -4.58 -6.73 1.65
N ASN A 53 -4.50 -7.82 2.44
CA ASN A 53 -4.24 -7.75 3.87
C ASN A 53 -2.89 -7.11 4.18
N LEU A 54 -1.82 -7.56 3.51
CA LEU A 54 -0.49 -7.00 3.72
C LEU A 54 -0.39 -5.56 3.24
N ALA A 55 -1.11 -5.15 2.19
CA ALA A 55 -1.12 -3.76 1.74
C ALA A 55 -1.66 -2.79 2.81
N ILE A 56 -2.70 -3.21 3.54
CA ILE A 56 -3.31 -2.42 4.62
C ILE A 56 -2.42 -2.41 5.87
N ASP A 57 -1.84 -3.56 6.23
CA ASP A 57 -1.00 -3.70 7.41
C ASP A 57 0.38 -3.05 7.23
N SER A 58 1.01 -3.22 6.08
CA SER A 58 2.34 -2.65 5.85
C SER A 58 2.30 -1.14 5.56
N LYS A 59 1.16 -0.66 5.05
CA LYS A 59 0.98 0.73 4.58
C LYS A 59 2.08 1.12 3.59
N LEU A 60 2.66 0.17 2.86
CA LEU A 60 3.76 0.45 1.94
C LEU A 60 3.25 1.16 0.68
N ARG A 61 4.17 1.82 -0.05
CA ARG A 61 3.85 2.29 -1.39
C ARG A 61 3.74 1.07 -2.30
N GLY A 62 2.92 1.16 -3.34
CA GLY A 62 2.72 0.03 -4.26
C GLY A 62 4.03 -0.50 -4.86
N CYS A 63 4.99 0.39 -5.18
CA CYS A 63 6.30 -0.01 -5.69
C CYS A 63 7.16 -0.79 -4.69
N ASP A 64 7.01 -0.53 -3.39
CA ASP A 64 7.73 -1.22 -2.33
C ASP A 64 7.03 -2.55 -2.02
N LEU A 65 5.70 -2.54 -1.94
CA LEU A 65 4.87 -3.72 -1.65
C LEU A 65 5.08 -4.84 -2.67
N VAL A 66 5.05 -4.53 -3.97
CA VAL A 66 5.16 -5.54 -5.02
C VAL A 66 6.56 -6.16 -5.12
N LYS A 67 7.58 -5.52 -4.52
CA LYS A 67 8.97 -5.98 -4.51
C LYS A 67 9.34 -6.76 -3.25
N LEU A 68 8.41 -6.95 -2.31
CA LEU A 68 8.67 -7.71 -1.11
C LEU A 68 9.15 -9.12 -1.44
N LYS A 69 10.23 -9.55 -0.79
CA LYS A 69 10.74 -10.90 -0.84
C LYS A 69 10.09 -11.76 0.23
N VAL A 70 10.07 -13.08 0.01
CA VAL A 70 9.58 -14.03 1.01
C VAL A 70 10.37 -13.87 2.32
N ALA A 71 11.69 -13.73 2.23
CA ALA A 71 12.57 -13.54 3.38
C ALA A 71 12.31 -12.25 4.20
N ASP A 72 11.64 -11.24 3.63
CA ASP A 72 11.27 -10.02 4.36
C ASP A 72 10.20 -10.32 5.41
N VAL A 73 9.25 -11.22 5.10
CA VAL A 73 8.04 -11.49 5.89
C VAL A 73 8.00 -12.88 6.53
N TYR A 74 8.87 -13.79 6.11
CA TYR A 74 8.91 -15.18 6.58
C TYR A 74 10.30 -15.55 7.08
N ALA A 75 10.38 -16.26 8.20
CA ALA A 75 11.62 -16.80 8.75
C ALA A 75 11.31 -17.96 9.71
N ALA A 76 12.22 -18.92 9.82
CA ALA A 76 12.12 -20.04 10.78
C ALA A 76 10.77 -20.79 10.71
N GLY A 77 10.28 -21.06 9.49
CA GLY A 77 9.04 -21.82 9.27
C GLY A 77 7.74 -21.07 9.58
N GLN A 78 7.79 -19.74 9.77
CA GLN A 78 6.62 -18.96 10.15
C GLN A 78 6.63 -17.54 9.61
N VAL A 79 5.44 -16.95 9.44
CA VAL A 79 5.28 -15.55 9.07
C VAL A 79 5.63 -14.67 10.28
N LYS A 80 6.54 -13.72 10.09
CA LYS A 80 6.99 -12.80 11.14
C LYS A 80 5.84 -11.95 11.66
N GLU A 81 5.88 -11.58 12.93
CA GLU A 81 4.91 -10.61 13.49
C GLU A 81 5.17 -9.17 13.04
N ARG A 82 6.43 -8.86 12.72
CA ARG A 82 6.86 -7.56 12.23
C ARG A 82 7.87 -7.74 11.10
N ALA A 83 7.74 -6.93 10.08
CA ALA A 83 8.69 -6.83 8.98
C ALA A 83 9.32 -5.42 8.96
N SER A 84 10.51 -5.34 8.38
CA SER A 84 11.24 -4.08 8.18
C SER A 84 11.82 -4.07 6.78
N ILE A 85 11.57 -3.00 6.02
CA ILE A 85 12.14 -2.83 4.68
C ILE A 85 12.65 -1.41 4.47
N ILE A 86 13.58 -1.22 3.53
CA ILE A 86 14.03 0.09 3.08
C ILE A 86 13.07 0.59 2.00
N GLN A 87 12.44 1.75 2.22
CA GLN A 87 11.52 2.32 1.24
C GLN A 87 12.28 2.90 0.03
N SER A 88 11.81 2.60 -1.18
CA SER A 88 12.47 3.07 -2.42
C SER A 88 12.51 4.59 -2.53
N LYS A 89 11.48 5.30 -2.05
CA LYS A 89 11.38 6.77 -2.19
C LYS A 89 12.26 7.53 -1.19
N THR A 90 12.29 7.08 0.05
CA THR A 90 12.93 7.82 1.15
C THR A 90 14.28 7.25 1.55
N GLN A 91 14.62 6.04 1.06
CA GLN A 91 15.84 5.31 1.41
C GLN A 91 16.00 5.12 2.93
N ARG A 92 14.86 5.01 3.63
CA ARG A 92 14.81 4.83 5.08
C ARG A 92 14.13 3.51 5.43
N PRO A 93 14.57 2.83 6.50
CA PRO A 93 13.86 1.68 7.01
C PRO A 93 12.47 2.09 7.52
N VAL A 94 11.47 1.27 7.21
CA VAL A 94 10.14 1.33 7.80
C VAL A 94 9.82 -0.04 8.38
N ARG A 95 9.40 -0.06 9.65
CA ARG A 95 8.95 -1.27 10.34
C ARG A 95 7.43 -1.24 10.44
N PHE A 96 6.80 -2.37 10.19
CA PHE A 96 5.35 -2.52 10.27
C PHE A 96 4.96 -3.86 10.88
N GLU A 97 3.78 -3.88 11.49
CA GLU A 97 3.13 -5.07 12.03
C GLU A 97 2.49 -5.90 10.91
N ILE A 98 2.55 -7.22 11.05
CA ILE A 98 1.76 -8.17 10.27
C ILE A 98 0.76 -8.77 11.25
N THR A 99 -0.50 -8.35 11.13
CA THR A 99 -1.55 -8.80 12.06
C THR A 99 -1.84 -10.28 11.88
N GLU A 100 -2.41 -10.90 12.91
CA GLU A 100 -2.71 -12.32 12.94
C GLU A 100 -3.57 -12.80 11.75
N GLY A 101 -4.59 -12.03 11.36
CA GLY A 101 -5.37 -12.32 10.15
C GLY A 101 -4.53 -12.27 8.87
N THR A 102 -3.62 -11.31 8.75
CA THR A 102 -2.70 -11.22 7.61
C THR A 102 -1.71 -12.38 7.59
N ARG A 103 -1.18 -12.79 8.75
CA ARG A 103 -0.28 -13.94 8.87
C ARG A 103 -0.94 -15.22 8.39
N ARG A 104 -2.19 -15.49 8.78
CA ARG A 104 -2.94 -16.65 8.26
C ARG A 104 -3.11 -16.61 6.75
N SER A 105 -3.50 -15.47 6.18
CA SER A 105 -3.64 -15.35 4.73
C SER A 105 -2.31 -15.51 3.98
N LEU A 106 -1.20 -15.03 4.56
CA LEU A 106 0.14 -15.22 4.00
C LEU A 106 0.61 -16.67 4.08
N ALA A 107 0.40 -17.34 5.21
CA ALA A 107 0.72 -18.75 5.37
C ALA A 107 -0.02 -19.60 4.32
N ARG A 108 -1.33 -19.38 4.16
CA ARG A 108 -2.12 -20.06 3.13
C ARG A 108 -1.62 -19.77 1.71
N TRP A 109 -1.26 -18.53 1.41
CA TRP A 109 -0.66 -18.19 0.11
C TRP A 109 0.69 -18.88 -0.13
N MET A 110 1.51 -19.05 0.92
CA MET A 110 2.81 -19.72 0.81
C MET A 110 2.72 -21.23 0.55
N GLU A 111 1.55 -21.86 0.79
CA GLU A 111 1.30 -23.26 0.47
C GLU A 111 1.02 -23.49 -1.02
N GLU A 112 0.75 -22.43 -1.79
CA GLU A 112 0.44 -22.55 -3.21
C GLU A 112 1.65 -23.05 -4.03
N PRO A 113 1.45 -23.91 -5.04
CA PRO A 113 2.56 -24.43 -5.87
C PRO A 113 3.41 -23.33 -6.52
N LEU A 114 2.80 -22.18 -6.83
CA LEU A 114 3.49 -21.01 -7.38
C LEU A 114 4.54 -20.40 -6.46
N MET A 115 4.49 -20.69 -5.16
CA MET A 115 5.43 -20.16 -4.17
C MET A 115 6.65 -21.05 -3.97
N VAL A 116 6.64 -22.29 -4.48
CA VAL A 116 7.78 -23.20 -4.41
C VAL A 116 8.97 -22.58 -5.14
N GLY A 117 10.07 -22.32 -4.39
CA GLY A 117 11.29 -21.70 -4.92
C GLY A 117 11.15 -20.21 -5.29
N SER A 118 10.02 -19.56 -4.99
CA SER A 118 9.82 -18.15 -5.31
C SER A 118 10.63 -17.25 -4.38
N GLU A 119 11.46 -16.37 -4.93
CA GLU A 119 12.18 -15.35 -4.17
C GLU A 119 11.22 -14.23 -3.71
N TYR A 120 10.28 -13.85 -4.58
CA TYR A 120 9.36 -12.75 -4.34
C TYR A 120 8.06 -13.24 -3.74
N LEU A 121 7.49 -12.43 -2.86
CA LEU A 121 6.21 -12.73 -2.23
C LEU A 121 5.03 -12.70 -3.23
N TRP A 122 5.19 -11.96 -4.32
CA TRP A 122 4.16 -11.74 -5.34
C TRP A 122 4.68 -12.10 -6.73
N PRO A 123 4.94 -13.39 -7.02
CA PRO A 123 5.51 -13.82 -8.29
C PRO A 123 4.68 -13.37 -9.50
N GLY A 124 5.37 -12.97 -10.56
CA GLY A 124 4.77 -12.69 -11.86
C GLY A 124 4.37 -13.98 -12.57
N ARG A 125 3.49 -13.87 -13.59
CA ARG A 125 3.12 -15.02 -14.45
C ARG A 125 4.11 -15.28 -15.58
N PHE A 126 5.03 -14.36 -15.83
CA PHE A 126 5.96 -14.41 -16.96
C PHE A 126 7.39 -14.52 -16.43
N HIS A 127 8.18 -15.44 -16.99
CA HIS A 127 9.54 -15.74 -16.55
C HIS A 127 10.48 -14.52 -16.54
N GLU A 128 10.27 -13.54 -17.42
CA GLU A 128 11.07 -12.30 -17.48
C GLU A 128 10.78 -11.33 -16.32
N ARG A 129 9.69 -11.52 -15.56
CA ARG A 129 9.29 -10.64 -14.46
C ARG A 129 9.08 -11.45 -13.18
N LEU A 130 10.07 -11.38 -12.31
CA LEU A 130 10.10 -12.10 -11.04
C LEU A 130 8.94 -11.77 -10.09
N HIS A 131 8.31 -10.60 -10.24
CA HIS A 131 7.17 -10.19 -9.43
C HIS A 131 6.12 -9.40 -10.22
N ILE A 132 4.91 -9.25 -9.66
CA ILE A 132 3.85 -8.43 -10.26
C ILE A 132 4.30 -6.97 -10.40
N SER A 133 3.91 -6.32 -11.49
CA SER A 133 4.19 -4.89 -11.66
C SER A 133 3.26 -4.02 -10.80
N THR A 134 3.68 -2.79 -10.49
CA THR A 134 2.82 -1.80 -9.84
C THR A 134 1.55 -1.52 -10.63
N ARG A 135 1.59 -1.62 -11.97
CA ARG A 135 0.42 -1.47 -12.85
C ARG A 135 -0.56 -2.63 -12.66
N GLN A 136 -0.05 -3.85 -12.54
CA GLN A 136 -0.87 -5.02 -12.24
C GLN A 136 -1.50 -4.90 -10.85
N TYR A 137 -0.72 -4.51 -9.83
CA TYR A 137 -1.28 -4.23 -8.51
C TYR A 137 -2.37 -3.16 -8.53
N ALA A 138 -2.18 -2.07 -9.27
CA ALA A 138 -3.21 -1.04 -9.43
C ALA A 138 -4.49 -1.56 -10.11
N ARG A 139 -4.36 -2.53 -11.03
CA ARG A 139 -5.50 -3.22 -11.65
C ARG A 139 -6.24 -4.10 -10.64
N LEU A 140 -5.51 -4.89 -9.84
CA LEU A 140 -6.12 -5.71 -8.77
C LEU A 140 -6.91 -4.85 -7.78
N VAL A 141 -6.33 -3.72 -7.33
CA VAL A 141 -7.04 -2.79 -6.43
C VAL A 141 -8.32 -2.24 -7.08
N ARG A 142 -8.29 -1.96 -8.40
CA ARG A 142 -9.48 -1.52 -9.13
C ARG A 142 -10.57 -2.60 -9.11
N GLU A 143 -10.19 -3.85 -9.40
CA GLU A 143 -11.09 -5.00 -9.43
C GLU A 143 -11.71 -5.26 -8.05
N TRP A 144 -10.91 -5.23 -6.97
CA TRP A 144 -11.42 -5.39 -5.60
C TRP A 144 -12.43 -4.31 -5.23
N VAL A 145 -12.16 -3.05 -5.57
CA VAL A 145 -13.07 -1.92 -5.31
C VAL A 145 -14.35 -2.05 -6.11
N GLN A 146 -14.25 -2.37 -7.40
CA GLN A 146 -15.42 -2.58 -8.26
C GLN A 146 -16.27 -3.76 -7.79
N SER A 147 -15.63 -4.82 -7.27
CA SER A 147 -16.35 -5.99 -6.78
C SER A 147 -17.38 -5.59 -5.72
N ILE A 148 -17.04 -4.69 -4.79
CA ILE A 148 -17.97 -4.23 -3.76
C ILE A 148 -18.86 -3.05 -4.17
N GLY A 149 -18.96 -2.75 -5.48
CA GLY A 149 -19.84 -1.73 -6.03
C GLY A 149 -19.37 -0.29 -5.83
N LEU A 150 -18.10 -0.07 -5.49
CA LEU A 150 -17.54 1.28 -5.33
C LEU A 150 -16.98 1.82 -6.64
N ASP A 151 -17.04 3.15 -6.80
CA ASP A 151 -16.44 3.83 -7.96
C ASP A 151 -14.89 3.70 -7.95
N PRO A 152 -14.29 2.99 -8.92
CA PRO A 152 -12.85 2.80 -8.99
C PRO A 152 -12.04 4.09 -9.20
N THR A 153 -12.64 5.17 -9.69
CA THR A 153 -11.92 6.44 -9.91
C THR A 153 -11.57 7.13 -8.59
N SER A 154 -12.32 6.87 -7.53
CA SER A 154 -12.09 7.38 -6.18
C SER A 154 -11.04 6.59 -5.38
N TYR A 155 -10.70 5.38 -5.81
CA TYR A 155 -9.78 4.47 -5.10
C TYR A 155 -8.54 4.08 -5.93
N GLY A 156 -7.51 3.55 -5.27
CA GLY A 156 -6.29 3.09 -5.93
C GLY A 156 -5.25 2.57 -4.94
N THR A 157 -4.02 2.34 -5.40
CA THR A 157 -2.94 1.79 -4.54
C THR A 157 -2.65 2.64 -3.30
N HIS A 158 -2.80 3.97 -3.42
CA HIS A 158 -2.71 4.87 -2.27
C HIS A 158 -3.88 4.74 -1.29
N SER A 159 -5.07 4.28 -1.71
CA SER A 159 -6.16 3.97 -0.78
C SER A 159 -5.74 2.91 0.22
N MET A 160 -5.11 1.82 -0.23
CA MET A 160 -4.64 0.74 0.66
C MET A 160 -3.71 1.28 1.75
N ARG A 161 -2.73 2.10 1.33
CA ARG A 161 -1.79 2.75 2.23
C ARG A 161 -2.45 3.73 3.21
N ARG A 162 -3.50 4.44 2.80
CA ARG A 162 -4.23 5.42 3.65
C ARG A 162 -5.18 4.74 4.64
N THR A 163 -5.74 3.58 4.31
CA THR A 163 -6.82 2.94 5.06
C THR A 163 -6.53 2.84 6.56
N LYS A 164 -5.45 2.15 6.95
CA LYS A 164 -5.16 1.91 8.38
C LYS A 164 -4.73 3.18 9.11
N VAL A 165 -3.89 4.00 8.47
CA VAL A 165 -3.38 5.24 9.10
C VAL A 165 -4.44 6.29 9.30
N ALA A 166 -5.43 6.38 8.40
CA ALA A 166 -6.58 7.26 8.59
C ALA A 166 -7.41 6.83 9.81
N GLN A 167 -7.56 5.53 10.05
CA GLN A 167 -8.24 5.03 11.25
C GLN A 167 -7.43 5.29 12.53
N ILE A 168 -6.11 5.08 12.49
CA ILE A 168 -5.23 5.38 13.63
C ILE A 168 -5.35 6.87 13.99
N TYR A 169 -5.25 7.76 13.01
CA TYR A 169 -5.38 9.19 13.25
C TYR A 169 -6.73 9.56 13.86
N ARG A 170 -7.84 9.13 13.26
CA ARG A 170 -9.20 9.40 13.79
C ARG A 170 -9.41 8.92 15.22
N LYS A 171 -8.74 7.83 15.63
CA LYS A 171 -8.86 7.27 16.98
C LYS A 171 -7.96 7.94 18.02
N THR A 172 -6.85 8.55 17.59
CA THR A 172 -5.76 8.91 18.52
C THR A 172 -5.31 10.37 18.41
N GLY A 173 -5.64 11.06 17.33
CA GLY A 173 -5.09 12.38 17.01
C GLY A 173 -3.57 12.40 16.77
N ASN A 174 -2.86 11.26 16.87
CA ASN A 174 -1.40 11.25 16.93
C ASN A 174 -0.74 11.26 15.54
N LEU A 175 -0.48 12.46 15.02
CA LEU A 175 0.18 12.65 13.72
C LEU A 175 1.61 12.10 13.68
N ARG A 176 2.33 12.16 14.80
CA ARG A 176 3.70 11.66 14.87
C ARG A 176 3.76 10.14 14.70
N ALA A 177 2.84 9.41 15.32
CA ALA A 177 2.71 7.97 15.15
C ALA A 177 2.44 7.61 13.67
N VAL A 178 1.51 8.32 13.03
CA VAL A 178 1.22 8.11 11.60
C VAL A 178 2.43 8.43 10.71
N GLN A 179 3.16 9.51 11.00
CA GLN A 179 4.37 9.87 10.25
C GLN A 179 5.40 8.73 10.27
N LEU A 180 5.64 8.14 11.45
CA LEU A 180 6.59 7.03 11.63
C LEU A 180 6.13 5.79 10.85
N LEU A 181 4.86 5.42 10.96
CA LEU A 181 4.29 4.26 10.26
C LEU A 181 4.33 4.41 8.73
N LEU A 182 4.22 5.64 8.22
CA LEU A 182 4.34 5.92 6.79
C LEU A 182 5.80 6.06 6.33
N GLY A 183 6.75 6.30 7.23
CA GLY A 183 8.12 6.63 6.88
C GLY A 183 8.23 7.99 6.18
N HIS A 184 7.42 8.97 6.58
CA HIS A 184 7.49 10.34 6.04
C HIS A 184 8.60 11.14 6.73
N THR A 185 9.40 11.85 5.94
CA THR A 185 10.51 12.66 6.47
C THR A 185 10.05 13.97 7.10
N LYS A 186 9.04 14.62 6.52
CA LYS A 186 8.47 15.89 6.99
C LYS A 186 7.06 15.69 7.55
N MET A 187 6.72 16.40 8.62
CA MET A 187 5.37 16.34 9.21
C MET A 187 4.31 16.86 8.24
N ASP A 188 4.61 17.94 7.49
CA ASP A 188 3.71 18.51 6.48
C ASP A 188 3.26 17.50 5.42
N SER A 189 4.12 16.52 5.12
CA SER A 189 3.75 15.44 4.20
C SER A 189 2.65 14.56 4.79
N THR A 190 2.65 14.32 6.10
CA THR A 190 1.62 13.55 6.80
C THR A 190 0.32 14.36 6.94
N VAL A 191 0.42 15.63 7.31
CA VAL A 191 -0.74 16.56 7.37
C VAL A 191 -1.47 16.58 6.03
N ARG A 192 -0.73 16.86 4.95
CA ARG A 192 -1.29 16.85 3.59
C ARG A 192 -1.81 15.48 3.17
N TYR A 193 -1.16 14.39 3.60
CA TYR A 193 -1.55 13.03 3.22
C TYR A 193 -2.82 12.54 3.91
N LEU A 194 -3.09 12.99 5.13
CA LEU A 194 -4.32 12.70 5.85
C LEU A 194 -5.44 13.69 5.49
N GLY A 195 -5.09 14.93 5.11
CA GLY A 195 -6.06 16.00 4.90
C GLY A 195 -6.60 16.47 6.26
N VAL A 196 -5.68 16.74 7.19
CA VAL A 196 -6.00 17.25 8.52
C VAL A 196 -6.43 18.71 8.37
N GLU A 197 -7.64 19.02 8.81
CA GLU A 197 -8.22 20.37 8.75
C GLU A 197 -8.41 20.95 10.17
N LEU A 198 -8.82 22.22 10.25
CA LEU A 198 -9.06 22.89 11.54
C LEU A 198 -10.17 22.21 12.34
N GLU A 199 -11.21 21.70 11.68
CA GLU A 199 -12.31 20.99 12.32
C GLU A 199 -11.85 19.72 13.05
N ASP A 200 -10.82 19.03 12.54
CA ASP A 200 -10.24 17.85 13.23
C ASP A 200 -9.60 18.27 14.56
N ALA A 201 -8.96 19.45 14.61
CA ALA A 201 -8.35 19.98 15.81
C ALA A 201 -9.41 20.42 16.84
N LEU A 202 -10.49 21.07 16.38
CA LEU A 202 -11.60 21.48 17.24
C LEU A 202 -12.31 20.28 17.86
N ALA A 203 -12.60 19.23 17.08
CA ALA A 203 -13.23 18.01 17.59
C ALA A 203 -12.38 17.31 18.67
N ILE A 204 -11.04 17.33 18.53
CA ILE A 204 -10.14 16.81 19.57
C ILE A 204 -10.22 17.68 20.82
N SER A 205 -10.23 19.01 20.68
CA SER A 205 -10.35 19.93 21.81
C SER A 205 -11.67 19.78 22.55
N GLU A 206 -12.79 19.66 21.85
CA GLU A 206 -14.13 19.48 22.43
C GLU A 206 -14.24 18.18 23.23
N SER A 207 -13.51 17.13 22.83
CA SER A 207 -13.53 15.84 23.54
C SER A 207 -12.77 15.86 24.87
N VAL A 208 -12.07 16.94 25.19
CA VAL A 208 -11.28 17.10 26.42
C VAL A 208 -11.91 18.22 27.24
N GLU A 209 -12.81 17.85 28.16
CA GLU A 209 -13.25 18.74 29.24
C GLU A 209 -12.18 18.76 30.33
N ILE A 210 -11.79 19.97 30.78
CA ILE A 210 -10.87 20.20 31.91
C ILE A 210 -11.67 20.73 33.08
#